data_AF-A0A925BSP6-F1
#
_entry.id   AF-A0A925BSP6-F1
#
_cell.length_a   1.000
_cell.length_b   1.000
_cell.length_c   1.000
_cell.angle_alpha   90.00
_cell.angle_beta   90.00
_cell.angle_gamma   90.00
#
_symmetry.space_group_name_H-M   'P 1'
#
loop_
_entity.id
_entity.type
_entity.pdbx_description
1 polymer ?
#
loop_
_entity_poly.entity_id
_entity_poly.type
_entity_poly.pdbx_seq_one_letter_code
_entity_poly.pdbx_strand_id
1 'polypeptide(L)'
;MKRDNSEMEDDLCTEYDLKSLRVRRLGSARRSFGEATVRLEPDVAAIFPNADAVNEALRFLIRVMRDNQAPDPTAQANNSNAADS
;
A
#
# COMPACT_ATOMS: atom_id res chain seq x y z
N MET A 1 49.19 10.28 17.83
CA MET A 1 48.33 9.22 17.25
C MET A 1 48.05 9.60 15.81
N LYS A 2 48.66 8.92 14.84
CA LYS A 2 48.38 9.14 13.41
C LYS A 2 47.13 8.32 13.06
N ARG A 3 46.12 8.96 12.46
CA ARG A 3 44.94 8.28 11.92
C ARG A 3 45.34 7.72 10.57
N ASP A 4 45.43 6.40 10.47
CA ASP A 4 45.46 5.73 9.16
C ASP A 4 44.08 5.87 8.55
N ASN A 5 43.93 6.84 7.67
CA ASN A 5 42.84 6.88 6.72
C ASN A 5 43.24 5.93 5.60
N SER A 6 43.07 4.62 5.83
CA SER A 6 43.20 3.62 4.77
C SER A 6 42.02 3.84 3.82
N GLU A 7 42.21 4.73 2.86
CA GLU A 7 41.43 4.77 1.62
C GLU A 7 41.73 3.46 0.91
N MET A 8 41.04 2.39 1.31
CA MET A 8 41.02 1.15 0.57
C MET A 8 40.39 1.48 -0.79
N GLU A 9 41.23 1.56 -1.82
CA GLU A 9 40.77 1.72 -3.19
C GLU A 9 39.77 0.59 -3.50
N ASP A 10 38.63 0.97 -4.07
CA ASP A 10 37.54 0.07 -4.41
C ASP A 10 38.00 -0.76 -5.62
N ASP A 11 38.66 -1.90 -5.36
CA ASP A 11 39.19 -2.83 -6.38
C ASP A 11 38.09 -3.48 -7.25
N LEU A 12 36.82 -3.10 -7.06
CA LEU A 12 35.69 -3.65 -7.75
C LEU A 12 35.61 -3.14 -9.19
N CYS A 13 35.44 -4.05 -10.15
CA CYS A 13 35.20 -3.65 -11.54
C CYS A 13 33.91 -2.81 -11.65
N THR A 14 33.90 -1.84 -12.57
CA THR A 14 32.80 -0.88 -12.75
C THR A 14 31.44 -1.53 -13.02
N GLU A 15 31.44 -2.74 -13.57
CA GLU A 15 30.26 -3.56 -13.84
C GLU A 15 29.54 -4.05 -12.56
N TYR A 16 30.24 -4.08 -11.43
CA TYR A 16 29.73 -4.55 -10.15
C TYR A 16 29.43 -3.38 -9.18
N ASP A 17 29.17 -2.16 -9.65
CA ASP A 17 28.76 -1.06 -8.78
C ASP A 17 27.32 -1.25 -8.25
N LEU A 18 27.21 -1.74 -7.01
CA LEU A 18 25.94 -2.03 -6.36
C LEU A 18 25.34 -0.80 -5.64
N LYS A 19 25.99 0.36 -5.67
CA LYS A 19 25.58 1.57 -4.91
C LYS A 19 24.21 2.11 -5.35
N SER A 20 23.81 1.83 -6.59
CA SER A 20 22.53 2.25 -7.17
C SER A 20 21.37 1.27 -6.92
N LEU A 21 21.65 0.08 -6.37
CA LEU A 21 20.64 -0.95 -6.16
C LEU A 21 19.81 -0.68 -4.90
N ARG A 22 18.48 -0.79 -5.03
CA ARG A 22 17.56 -0.72 -3.90
C ARG A 22 17.64 -2.01 -3.08
N VAL A 23 18.20 -1.93 -1.89
CA VAL A 23 18.33 -3.10 -0.99
C VAL A 23 16.95 -3.53 -0.46
N ARG A 24 16.56 -4.77 -0.72
CA ARG A 24 15.40 -5.42 -0.08
C ARG A 24 15.87 -6.30 1.06
N ARG A 25 15.28 -6.06 2.22
CA ARG A 25 15.47 -6.88 3.41
C ARG A 25 14.74 -8.22 3.14
N LEU A 26 15.45 -9.36 3.22
CA LEU A 26 14.91 -10.72 3.00
C LEU A 26 14.45 -11.31 4.35
N GLY A 27 13.43 -12.18 4.37
CA GLY A 27 12.96 -12.87 5.58
C GLY A 27 11.44 -12.96 5.74
N SER A 28 11.00 -13.98 6.49
CA SER A 28 9.60 -14.42 6.69
C SER A 28 8.64 -13.37 7.27
N ALA A 29 9.15 -12.30 7.89
CA ALA A 29 8.34 -11.25 8.52
C ALA A 29 8.04 -10.04 7.62
N ARG A 30 8.28 -10.13 6.30
CA ARG A 30 8.19 -8.98 5.39
C ARG A 30 7.06 -9.14 4.40
N ARG A 31 5.84 -8.92 4.90
CA ARG A 31 4.66 -8.68 4.07
C ARG A 31 4.96 -7.49 3.12
N SER A 32 4.39 -7.58 1.93
CA SER A 32 4.49 -6.68 0.76
C SER A 32 4.88 -5.22 1.02
N PHE A 33 5.50 -4.59 0.02
CA PHE A 33 5.85 -3.15 -0.01
C PHE A 33 4.64 -2.20 0.08
N GLY A 34 3.42 -2.69 0.31
CA GLY A 34 2.21 -1.89 0.27
C GLY A 34 1.04 -2.56 0.97
N GLU A 35 0.06 -1.71 1.25
CA GLU A 35 -1.33 -1.98 1.59
C GLU A 35 -1.93 -3.10 0.70
N ALA A 36 -3.08 -3.64 1.12
CA ALA A 36 -3.73 -4.79 0.49
C ALA A 36 -3.67 -4.74 -1.05
N THR A 37 -3.01 -5.72 -1.66
CA THR A 37 -2.90 -5.80 -3.13
C THR A 37 -4.18 -6.39 -3.69
N VAL A 38 -4.87 -5.61 -4.53
CA VAL A 38 -6.09 -6.05 -5.23
C VAL A 38 -5.73 -6.34 -6.68
N ARG A 39 -6.04 -7.55 -7.15
CA ARG A 39 -5.87 -7.94 -8.55
C ARG A 39 -7.10 -7.50 -9.33
N LEU A 40 -6.89 -6.75 -10.40
CA LEU A 40 -7.92 -6.41 -11.38
C LEU A 40 -7.92 -7.43 -12.51
N GLU A 41 -9.09 -7.65 -13.11
CA GLU A 41 -9.22 -8.43 -14.33
C GLU A 41 -8.67 -7.66 -15.54
N PRO A 42 -8.21 -8.35 -16.61
CA PRO A 42 -7.53 -7.72 -17.75
C PRO A 42 -8.38 -6.69 -18.50
N ASP A 43 -9.69 -6.91 -18.57
CA ASP A 43 -10.67 -6.00 -19.15
C ASP A 43 -10.78 -4.70 -18.35
N VAL A 44 -10.87 -4.80 -17.03
CA VAL A 44 -10.91 -3.64 -16.12
C VAL A 44 -9.58 -2.88 -16.16
N ALA A 45 -8.46 -3.59 -16.14
CA ALA A 45 -7.14 -2.98 -16.22
C ALA A 45 -6.89 -2.27 -17.57
N ALA A 46 -7.51 -2.73 -18.66
CA ALA A 46 -7.44 -2.05 -19.95
C ALA A 46 -8.24 -0.73 -19.97
N ILE A 47 -9.30 -0.64 -19.18
CA ILE A 47 -10.16 0.56 -19.08
C ILE A 47 -9.54 1.59 -18.13
N PHE A 48 -8.92 1.14 -17.02
CA PHE A 48 -8.37 2.01 -15.99
C PHE A 48 -6.82 2.02 -16.01
N PRO A 49 -6.20 3.10 -16.50
CA PRO A 49 -4.74 3.15 -16.70
C PRO A 49 -3.93 3.28 -15.39
N ASN A 50 -4.55 3.71 -14.28
CA ASN A 50 -3.88 3.89 -12.99
C ASN A 50 -4.80 3.56 -11.80
N ALA A 51 -4.18 3.42 -10.62
CA ALA A 51 -4.90 3.15 -9.38
C ALA A 51 -5.81 4.30 -8.94
N ASP A 52 -5.41 5.55 -9.21
CA ASP A 52 -6.20 6.74 -8.84
C ASP A 52 -7.55 6.77 -9.57
N ALA A 53 -7.59 6.42 -10.85
CA ALA A 53 -8.80 6.36 -11.66
C ALA A 53 -9.76 5.28 -11.16
N VAL A 54 -9.24 4.11 -10.77
CA VAL A 54 -10.05 3.05 -10.15
C VAL A 54 -10.64 3.55 -8.82
N ASN A 55 -9.81 4.17 -7.99
CA ASN A 55 -10.23 4.66 -6.68
C ASN A 55 -11.31 5.75 -6.79
N GLU A 56 -11.15 6.70 -7.72
CA GLU A 56 -12.14 7.74 -7.95
C GLU A 56 -13.46 7.19 -8.50
N ALA A 57 -13.40 6.22 -9.42
CA ALA A 57 -14.61 5.56 -9.93
C ALA A 57 -15.37 4.83 -8.82
N LEU A 58 -14.68 4.07 -7.98
CA LEU A 58 -15.29 3.36 -6.85
C LEU A 58 -15.85 4.33 -5.79
N ARG A 59 -15.15 5.44 -5.50
CA ARG A 59 -15.64 6.50 -4.61
C ARG A 59 -16.91 7.15 -5.16
N PHE A 60 -16.95 7.44 -6.46
CA PHE A 60 -18.12 7.99 -7.11
C PHE A 60 -19.31 7.04 -6.98
N LEU A 61 -19.11 5.74 -7.24
CA LEU A 61 -20.15 4.73 -7.07
C LEU A 61 -20.68 4.69 -5.64
N ILE A 62 -19.80 4.71 -4.63
CA ILE A 62 -20.20 4.75 -3.22
C ILE A 62 -21.06 5.99 -2.92
N ARG A 63 -20.72 7.16 -3.46
CA ARG A 63 -21.52 8.39 -3.26
C ARG A 63 -22.91 8.25 -3.86
N VAL A 64 -23.00 7.82 -5.12
CA VAL A 64 -24.28 7.59 -5.81
C VAL A 64 -25.14 6.58 -5.06
N MET A 65 -24.55 5.49 -4.58
CA MET A 65 -25.28 4.49 -3.80
C MET A 65 -25.81 5.05 -2.47
N ARG A 66 -25.02 5.88 -1.77
CA ARG A 66 -25.44 6.52 -0.52
C ARG A 66 -26.56 7.53 -0.73
N ASP A 67 -26.48 8.32 -1.79
CA ASP A 67 -27.48 9.35 -2.10
C ASP A 67 -28.82 8.72 -2.53
N ASN A 68 -28.76 7.51 -3.11
CA ASN A 68 -29.94 6.74 -3.51
C ASN A 68 -30.49 5.82 -2.40
N GLN A 69 -29.78 5.67 -1.29
CA GLN A 69 -30.26 4.92 -0.13
C GLN A 69 -31.00 5.90 0.78
N ALA A 70 -32.34 5.81 0.79
CA ALA A 70 -33.12 6.32 1.92
C ALA A 70 -32.49 5.74 3.21
N PRO A 71 -32.37 6.53 4.30
CA PRO A 71 -31.60 6.11 5.46
C PRO A 71 -32.21 4.83 6.05
N ASP A 72 -31.54 3.69 5.89
CA ASP A 72 -31.88 2.49 6.63
C ASP A 72 -31.52 2.69 8.11
N PRO A 73 -32.44 2.46 9.05
CA PRO A 73 -32.33 2.90 10.45
C PRO A 73 -31.45 1.98 11.34
N THR A 74 -30.59 1.14 10.79
CA THR A 74 -29.96 0.04 11.57
C THR A 74 -28.58 0.36 12.15
N ALA A 75 -28.11 1.61 12.10
CA ALA A 75 -26.88 2.04 12.79
C ALA A 75 -27.09 2.54 14.24
N GLN A 76 -28.31 2.45 14.80
CA GLN A 76 -28.62 2.80 16.20
C GLN A 76 -29.23 1.62 16.97
N ALA A 77 -28.54 0.49 17.06
CA ALA A 77 -28.95 -0.58 17.96
C ALA A 77 -27.77 -1.32 18.57
N ASN A 78 -26.71 -0.62 18.98
CA ASN A 78 -25.58 -1.23 19.70
C ASN A 78 -24.94 -0.19 20.63
N ASN A 79 -25.68 0.39 21.57
CA ASN A 79 -25.11 1.20 22.68
C ASN A 79 -26.04 1.26 23.91
N SER A 80 -26.76 0.18 24.19
CA SER A 80 -27.51 0.04 25.45
C SER A 80 -27.48 -1.42 25.91
N ASN A 81 -26.32 -1.84 26.40
CA ASN A 81 -26.22 -2.96 27.36
C ASN A 81 -24.85 -2.89 28.04
N ALA A 82 -24.69 -1.90 28.92
CA ALA A 82 -23.60 -1.83 29.90
C ALA A 82 -24.09 -1.08 31.14
N ALA A 83 -25.24 -1.50 31.68
CA ALA A 83 -25.71 -1.14 33.02
C ALA A 83 -26.87 -2.06 33.38
N ASP A 84 -26.58 -3.32 33.72
CA ASP A 84 -27.24 -4.07 34.81
C ASP A 84 -26.69 -5.51 34.85
N SER A 85 -25.75 -5.77 35.78
CA SER A 85 -25.46 -7.05 36.48
C SER A 85 -24.21 -6.88 37.34
#